data_AF-Q7LX63-F1
#
_entry.id   AF-Q7LX63-F1
#
_cell.length_a   1.000
_cell.length_b   1.000
_cell.length_c   1.000
_cell.angle_alpha   90.00
_cell.angle_beta   90.00
_cell.angle_gamma   90.00
#
_symmetry.space_group_name_H-M   'P 1'
#
loop_
_entity.id
_entity.type
_entity.pdbx_description
1 polymer ?
#
loop_
_entity_poly.entity_id
_entity_poly.type
_entity_poly.pdbx_seq_one_letter_code
_entity_poly.pdbx_strand_id
1 'polypeptide(L)'
;MSELIARQKGRLRLMTLWLLWQSPRRGIEIIDDINKMTWGFWKPSPGSIYPLLNKMEEEGVIEKTSDGKYKITAKGSEEIKEFLPIKQINSIEDSVQELEGLAQFFKEVERNKLIEYKHRIISAIKEIEEVVKNA
;
A
#
# COMPACT_ATOMS: atom_id res chain seq x y z
N MET A 1 0.76 18.71 -15.78
CA MET A 1 0.12 18.90 -14.46
C MET A 1 -1.07 17.96 -14.20
N SER A 2 -1.87 17.61 -15.21
CA SER A 2 -3.05 16.73 -15.07
C SER A 2 -2.70 15.28 -14.65
N GLU A 3 -1.67 14.67 -15.22
CA GLU A 3 -1.31 13.27 -14.95
C GLU A 3 -0.80 13.03 -13.52
N LEU A 4 -0.04 13.97 -12.95
CA LEU A 4 0.47 13.86 -11.58
C LEU A 4 -0.69 13.88 -10.56
N ILE A 5 -1.69 14.72 -10.79
CA ILE A 5 -2.89 14.82 -9.96
C ILE A 5 -3.75 13.55 -10.10
N ALA A 6 -3.87 13.00 -11.31
CA ALA A 6 -4.57 11.73 -11.53
C ALA A 6 -3.87 10.56 -10.81
N ARG A 7 -2.54 10.47 -10.86
CA ARG A 7 -1.76 9.47 -10.13
C ARG A 7 -1.89 9.62 -8.61
N GLN A 8 -1.91 10.85 -8.09
CA GLN A 8 -2.11 11.11 -6.66
C GLN A 8 -3.52 10.73 -6.20
N LYS A 9 -4.56 11.04 -6.98
CA LYS A 9 -5.94 10.63 -6.69
C LYS A 9 -6.11 9.10 -6.70
N GLY A 10 -5.50 8.42 -7.67
CA GLY A 10 -5.48 6.95 -7.73
C GLY A 10 -4.82 6.34 -6.49
N ARG A 11 -3.66 6.86 -6.09
CA ARG A 11 -2.97 6.41 -4.85
C ARG A 11 -3.80 6.66 -3.59
N LEU A 12 -4.45 7.82 -3.46
CA LEU A 12 -5.25 8.15 -2.27
C LEU A 12 -6.39 7.15 -2.08
N ARG A 13 -7.08 6.79 -3.16
CA ARG A 13 -8.17 5.80 -3.15
C ARG A 13 -7.68 4.42 -2.72
N LEU A 14 -6.59 3.94 -3.32
CA LEU A 14 -6.04 2.62 -3.00
C LEU A 14 -5.58 2.55 -1.54
N MET A 15 -4.90 3.58 -1.04
CA MET A 15 -4.48 3.65 0.37
C MET A 15 -5.68 3.74 1.33
N THR A 16 -6.73 4.45 0.93
CA THR A 16 -7.97 4.53 1.72
C THR A 16 -8.64 3.16 1.81
N LEU A 17 -8.84 2.47 0.68
CA LEU A 17 -9.41 1.13 0.66
C LEU A 17 -8.54 0.13 1.42
N TRP A 18 -7.22 0.20 1.30
CA TRP A 18 -6.28 -0.65 2.05
C TRP A 18 -6.44 -0.48 3.56
N LEU A 19 -6.54 0.77 4.05
CA LEU A 19 -6.79 1.02 5.47
C LEU A 19 -8.15 0.47 5.91
N LEU A 20 -9.20 0.68 5.11
CA LEU A 20 -10.54 0.22 5.43
C LEU A 20 -10.71 -1.30 5.35
N TRP A 21 -9.86 -1.97 4.58
CA TRP A 21 -9.75 -3.43 4.54
C TRP A 21 -9.16 -4.01 5.83
N GLN A 22 -8.23 -3.30 6.48
CA GLN A 22 -7.68 -3.72 7.77
C GLN A 22 -8.68 -3.54 8.92
N SER A 23 -9.32 -2.38 8.98
CA SER A 23 -10.42 -2.15 9.93
C SER A 23 -11.22 -0.87 9.62
N PRO A 24 -12.47 -0.77 10.11
CA PRO A 24 -13.27 0.44 9.95
C PRO A 24 -12.63 1.67 10.61
N ARG A 25 -12.65 2.82 9.93
CA ARG A 25 -11.99 4.06 10.37
C ARG A 25 -12.82 5.30 10.08
N ARG A 26 -12.66 6.35 10.90
CA ARG A 26 -13.16 7.70 10.67
C ARG A 26 -12.31 8.42 9.63
N GLY A 27 -12.87 9.40 8.94
CA GLY A 27 -12.14 10.18 7.93
C GLY A 27 -10.85 10.82 8.46
N ILE A 28 -10.86 11.29 9.72
CA ILE A 28 -9.66 11.85 10.36
C ILE A 28 -8.58 10.79 10.64
N GLU A 29 -8.99 9.58 11.02
CA GLU A 29 -8.08 8.46 11.27
C GLU A 29 -7.40 8.03 9.98
N ILE A 30 -8.14 8.02 8.87
CA ILE A 30 -7.60 7.73 7.53
C ILE A 30 -6.54 8.77 7.14
N ILE A 31 -6.79 10.07 7.37
CA ILE A 31 -5.81 11.12 7.10
C ILE A 31 -4.52 10.89 7.90
N ASP A 32 -4.64 10.62 9.19
CA ASP A 32 -3.48 10.47 10.07
C ASP A 32 -2.73 9.15 9.82
N ASP A 33 -3.43 8.07 9.50
CA ASP A 33 -2.81 6.78 9.17
C ASP A 33 -2.08 6.83 7.84
N ILE A 34 -2.59 7.55 6.82
CA ILE A 34 -1.86 7.79 5.57
C ILE A 34 -0.58 8.59 5.84
N ASN A 35 -0.64 9.61 6.69
CA ASN A 35 0.54 10.38 7.08
C ASN A 35 1.59 9.50 7.78
N LYS A 36 1.18 8.60 8.68
CA LYS A 36 2.08 7.64 9.35
C LYS A 36 2.66 6.62 8.38
N MET A 37 1.84 6.01 7.53
CA MET A 37 2.25 5.01 6.54
C MET A 37 3.25 5.58 5.53
N THR A 38 3.21 6.90 5.33
CA THR A 38 4.15 7.63 4.47
C THR A 38 5.29 8.28 5.26
N TRP A 39 5.53 7.90 6.52
CA TRP A 39 6.60 8.50 7.34
C TRP A 39 6.62 10.04 7.32
N GLY A 40 5.45 10.67 7.19
CA GLY A 40 5.30 12.12 7.11
C GLY A 40 5.53 12.76 5.74
N PHE A 41 5.91 12.02 4.69
CA PHE A 41 6.15 12.61 3.37
C PHE A 41 4.85 13.06 2.68
N TRP A 42 3.69 12.51 3.06
CA TRP A 42 2.41 12.89 2.48
C TRP A 42 1.24 12.80 3.47
N LYS A 43 0.62 13.95 3.74
CA LYS A 43 -0.63 14.05 4.48
C LYS A 43 -1.75 14.53 3.56
N PRO A 44 -2.77 13.71 3.25
CA PRO A 44 -3.92 14.17 2.48
C PRO A 44 -4.71 15.21 3.28
N SER A 45 -5.24 16.22 2.59
CA SER A 45 -6.08 17.24 3.22
C SER A 45 -7.51 16.74 3.41
N PRO A 46 -8.27 17.31 4.35
CA PRO A 46 -9.73 17.10 4.44
C PRO A 46 -10.45 17.28 3.10
N GLY A 47 -10.07 18.31 2.34
CA GLY A 47 -10.63 18.61 1.02
C GLY A 47 -10.30 17.57 -0.07
N SER A 48 -9.33 16.68 0.17
CA SER A 48 -9.05 15.54 -0.70
C SER A 48 -9.72 14.25 -0.23
N ILE A 49 -9.82 14.03 1.09
CA ILE A 49 -10.34 12.78 1.64
C ILE A 49 -11.87 12.72 1.64
N TYR A 50 -12.56 13.77 2.08
CA TYR A 50 -14.01 13.70 2.28
C TYR A 50 -14.78 13.61 0.95
N PRO A 51 -14.42 14.37 -0.10
CA PRO A 51 -15.04 14.17 -1.42
C PRO A 51 -14.77 12.76 -1.98
N LEU A 52 -13.59 12.20 -1.72
CA LEU A 52 -13.26 10.84 -2.13
C LEU A 52 -14.11 9.80 -1.38
N LEU A 53 -14.24 9.92 -0.05
CA LEU A 53 -15.06 9.03 0.76
C LEU A 53 -16.53 9.07 0.34
N ASN A 54 -17.08 10.26 0.08
CA ASN A 54 -18.45 10.40 -0.42
C ASN A 54 -18.61 9.68 -1.77
N LYS A 55 -17.67 9.88 -2.72
CA LYS A 55 -17.70 9.19 -4.02
C LYS A 55 -17.60 7.67 -3.87
N MET A 56 -16.75 7.20 -2.97
CA MET A 56 -16.58 5.76 -2.69
C MET A 56 -17.83 5.14 -2.06
N GLU A 57 -18.53 5.90 -1.22
CA GLU A 57 -19.82 5.49 -0.65
C GLU A 57 -20.92 5.46 -1.72
N GLU A 58 -21.02 6.48 -2.57
CA GLU A 58 -21.94 6.53 -3.72
C GLU A 58 -21.70 5.36 -4.70
N GLU A 59 -20.45 4.96 -4.90
CA GLU A 59 -20.06 3.82 -5.72
C GLU A 59 -20.31 2.46 -5.02
N GLY A 60 -20.64 2.46 -3.73
CA GLY A 60 -20.89 1.26 -2.93
C GLY A 60 -19.64 0.43 -2.61
N VAL A 61 -18.44 1.01 -2.72
CA VAL A 61 -17.18 0.32 -2.38
C VAL A 61 -16.84 0.44 -0.88
N ILE A 62 -17.43 1.41 -0.21
CA ILE A 62 -17.42 1.56 1.24
C ILE A 62 -18.83 1.90 1.73
N GLU A 63 -19.06 1.80 3.02
CA GLU A 63 -20.29 2.25 3.68
C GLU A 63 -19.97 2.95 5.00
N LYS A 64 -20.72 4.00 5.33
CA LYS A 64 -20.60 4.69 6.61
C LYS A 64 -21.49 4.04 7.66
N THR A 65 -20.88 3.69 8.77
CA THR A 65 -21.52 3.13 9.96
C THR A 65 -22.15 4.22 10.82
N SER A 66 -23.05 3.82 11.73
CA SER A 66 -23.75 4.73 12.64
C SER A 66 -22.82 5.49 13.60
N ASP A 67 -21.64 4.95 13.92
CA ASP A 67 -20.64 5.60 14.79
C ASP A 67 -19.70 6.57 14.03
N GLY A 68 -19.98 6.78 12.73
CA GLY A 68 -19.25 7.69 11.86
C GLY A 68 -17.99 7.11 11.22
N LYS A 69 -17.71 5.82 11.39
CA LYS A 69 -16.62 5.14 10.66
C LYS A 69 -17.07 4.70 9.28
N TYR A 70 -16.12 4.62 8.36
CA TYR A 70 -16.27 3.96 7.07
C TYR A 70 -15.79 2.51 7.21
N LYS A 71 -16.47 1.57 6.57
CA LYS A 71 -16.01 0.18 6.40
C LYS A 71 -16.01 -0.19 4.93
N ILE A 72 -15.09 -1.06 4.52
CA ILE A 72 -15.04 -1.57 3.15
C ILE A 72 -16.21 -2.53 2.90
N THR A 73 -16.77 -2.52 1.68
CA THR A 73 -17.77 -3.51 1.27
C THR A 73 -17.11 -4.68 0.54
N ALA A 74 -17.89 -5.71 0.19
CA ALA A 74 -17.41 -6.77 -0.69
C ALA A 74 -16.94 -6.22 -2.05
N LYS A 75 -17.66 -5.24 -2.61
CA LYS A 75 -17.29 -4.57 -3.87
C LYS A 75 -15.95 -3.83 -3.74
N GLY A 76 -15.75 -3.10 -2.65
CA GLY A 76 -14.47 -2.43 -2.40
C GLY A 76 -13.32 -3.39 -2.18
N SER A 77 -13.59 -4.54 -1.55
CA SER A 77 -12.58 -5.59 -1.35
C SER A 77 -12.11 -6.21 -2.67
N GLU A 78 -13.02 -6.44 -3.62
CA GLU A 78 -12.66 -6.87 -4.97
C GLU A 78 -11.83 -5.81 -5.72
N GLU A 79 -12.14 -4.52 -5.54
CA GLU A 79 -11.41 -3.43 -6.21
C GLU A 79 -9.93 -3.36 -5.79
N ILE A 80 -9.63 -3.63 -4.52
CA ILE A 80 -8.25 -3.66 -4.06
C ILE A 80 -7.60 -5.02 -4.16
N LYS A 81 -8.27 -6.06 -4.66
CA LYS A 81 -7.71 -7.42 -4.68
C LYS A 81 -6.40 -7.54 -5.46
N GLU A 82 -6.24 -6.75 -6.52
CA GLU A 82 -4.99 -6.64 -7.30
C GLU A 82 -3.92 -5.78 -6.61
N PHE A 83 -4.32 -4.89 -5.70
CA PHE A 83 -3.43 -3.97 -4.97
C PHE A 83 -3.08 -4.47 -3.56
N LEU A 84 -3.95 -5.29 -2.97
CA LEU A 84 -3.64 -6.02 -1.77
C LEU A 84 -2.52 -6.98 -2.15
N PRO A 85 -1.40 -6.98 -1.42
CA PRO A 85 -0.56 -8.16 -1.38
C PRO A 85 -1.35 -9.27 -0.66
N ILE A 86 -2.37 -9.84 -1.31
CA ILE A 86 -2.85 -11.19 -0.99
C ILE A 86 -1.93 -12.15 -1.74
N LYS A 87 -0.66 -12.10 -1.37
CA LYS A 87 -0.03 -13.21 -0.67
C LYS A 87 0.32 -12.61 0.69
N GLN A 88 -0.48 -12.79 1.74
CA GLN A 88 -0.27 -13.98 2.56
C GLN A 88 1.17 -14.50 2.36
N ILE A 89 2.16 -14.00 3.10
CA ILE A 89 3.34 -14.81 3.42
C ILE A 89 2.81 -15.97 4.27
N ASN A 90 2.18 -16.97 3.66
CA ASN A 90 1.69 -18.17 4.34
C ASN A 90 2.45 -19.41 3.89
N SER A 91 3.39 -19.26 2.96
CA SER A 91 4.36 -20.28 2.59
C SER A 91 5.74 -19.68 2.31
N ILE A 92 6.79 -20.50 2.51
CA ILE A 92 8.15 -20.18 2.06
C ILE A 92 8.18 -19.95 0.55
N GLU A 93 7.35 -20.67 -0.21
CA GLU A 93 7.23 -20.54 -1.67
C GLU A 93 6.82 -19.12 -2.10
N ASP A 94 5.87 -18.50 -1.41
CA ASP A 94 5.44 -17.13 -1.69
C ASP A 94 6.57 -16.12 -1.46
N SER A 95 7.35 -16.32 -0.40
CA SER A 95 8.49 -15.46 -0.07
C SER A 95 9.62 -15.60 -1.10
N VAL A 96 9.83 -16.83 -1.60
CA VAL A 96 10.81 -17.10 -2.65
C VAL A 96 10.40 -16.40 -3.95
N GLN A 97 9.13 -16.50 -4.36
CA GLN A 97 8.65 -15.82 -5.57
C GLN A 97 8.78 -14.29 -5.48
N GLU A 98 8.55 -13.71 -4.29
CA GLU A 98 8.74 -12.27 -4.08
C GLU A 98 10.22 -11.86 -4.17
N LEU A 99 11.13 -12.65 -3.58
CA LEU A 99 12.58 -12.44 -3.72
C LEU A 99 13.03 -12.52 -5.19
N GLU A 100 12.50 -13.47 -5.96
CA GLU A 100 12.76 -13.59 -7.40
C GLU A 100 12.25 -12.37 -8.17
N GLY A 101 11.04 -11.89 -7.86
CA GLY A 101 10.47 -10.68 -8.44
C GLY A 101 11.30 -9.43 -8.13
N LEU A 102 11.75 -9.27 -6.89
CA LEU A 102 12.63 -8.17 -6.48
C LEU A 102 14.00 -8.23 -7.18
N ALA A 103 14.56 -9.43 -7.35
CA ALA A 103 15.79 -9.63 -8.10
C ALA A 103 15.64 -9.20 -9.56
N GLN A 104 14.50 -9.52 -10.20
CA GLN A 104 14.20 -9.07 -11.56
C GLN A 104 14.03 -7.55 -11.63
N PHE A 105 13.29 -6.96 -10.68
CA PHE A 105 13.15 -5.51 -10.58
C PHE A 105 14.51 -4.80 -10.47
N PHE A 106 15.41 -5.26 -9.59
CA PHE A 106 16.74 -4.65 -9.45
C PHE A 106 17.62 -4.75 -10.70
N LYS A 107 17.37 -5.71 -11.61
CA LYS A 107 18.05 -5.75 -12.92
C LYS A 107 17.57 -4.64 -13.84
N GLU A 108 16.32 -4.22 -13.71
CA GLU A 108 15.67 -3.22 -14.57
C GLU A 108 15.83 -1.80 -14.03
N VAL A 109 16.15 -1.64 -12.74
CA VAL A 109 16.38 -0.33 -12.12
C VAL A 109 17.71 0.28 -12.58
N GLU A 110 17.68 1.59 -12.85
CA GLU A 110 18.87 2.38 -13.18
C GLU A 110 19.94 2.32 -12.07
N ARG A 111 21.20 2.10 -12.44
CA ARG A 111 22.30 1.88 -11.49
C ARG A 111 22.49 3.01 -10.46
N ASN A 112 22.27 4.26 -10.87
CA ASN A 112 22.37 5.44 -9.99
C ASN A 112 21.39 5.37 -8.81
N LYS A 113 20.16 4.91 -9.04
CA LYS A 113 19.16 4.72 -7.98
C LYS A 113 19.55 3.61 -7.02
N LEU A 114 20.21 2.55 -7.50
CA LEU A 114 20.67 1.44 -6.66
C LEU A 114 21.84 1.84 -5.75
N ILE A 115 22.70 2.76 -6.19
CA ILE A 115 23.88 3.19 -5.43
C ILE A 115 23.47 3.77 -4.07
N GLU A 116 22.39 4.55 -4.02
CA GLU A 116 21.84 5.16 -2.80
C GLU A 116 21.51 4.11 -1.72
N TYR A 117 21.15 2.89 -2.13
CA TYR A 117 20.71 1.81 -1.24
C TYR A 117 21.66 0.62 -1.21
N LYS A 118 22.79 0.68 -1.93
CA LYS A 118 23.70 -0.46 -2.15
C LYS A 118 24.09 -1.18 -0.87
N HIS A 119 24.52 -0.43 0.16
CA HIS A 119 24.94 -1.03 1.43
C HIS A 119 23.80 -1.77 2.14
N ARG A 120 22.59 -1.18 2.14
CA ARG A 120 21.40 -1.77 2.76
C ARG A 120 20.96 -3.03 2.02
N ILE A 121 20.94 -2.99 0.69
CA ILE A 121 20.59 -4.14 -0.16
C ILE A 121 21.58 -5.28 0.08
N ILE A 122 22.88 -5.00 0.10
CA ILE A 122 23.90 -6.03 0.35
C ILE A 122 23.76 -6.64 1.75
N SER A 123 23.47 -5.84 2.78
CA SER A 123 23.25 -6.37 4.14
C SER A 123 22.06 -7.33 4.18
N ALA A 124 20.93 -6.94 3.60
CA ALA A 124 19.72 -7.76 3.57
C ALA A 124 19.95 -9.09 2.82
N ILE A 125 20.67 -9.05 1.69
CA ILE A 125 21.03 -10.27 0.94
C ILE A 125 21.89 -11.20 1.81
N LYS A 126 22.87 -10.67 2.55
CA LYS A 126 23.74 -11.47 3.42
C LYS A 126 22.97 -12.14 4.56
N GLU A 127 22.05 -11.42 5.20
CA GLU A 127 21.21 -11.97 6.27
C GLU A 127 20.37 -13.15 5.75
N ILE A 128 19.76 -13.00 4.57
CA ILE A 128 18.99 -14.08 3.93
C ILE A 128 19.91 -15.25 3.55
N GLU A 129 21.08 -14.97 2.97
CA GLU A 129 22.06 -15.99 2.60
C GLU A 129 22.54 -16.80 3.81
N GLU A 130 22.81 -16.16 4.94
CA GLU A 130 23.19 -16.85 6.19
C GLU A 130 22.09 -17.74 6.71
N VAL A 131 20.83 -17.29 6.72
CA VAL A 131 19.69 -18.11 7.15
C VAL A 131 19.52 -19.34 6.25
N VAL A 132 19.57 -19.16 4.93
CA VAL A 132 19.38 -20.26 3.96
C VAL A 132 20.53 -21.27 4.01
N LYS A 133 21.78 -20.82 4.20
CA LYS A 133 22.94 -21.74 4.32
C LYS A 133 22.90 -22.60 5.58
N ASN A 134 22.20 -22.15 6.62
CA ASN A 134 22.11 -22.83 7.90
C ASN A 134 20.80 -23.63 8.08
N ALA A 135 19.95 -23.68 7.05
CA ALA A 135 18.71 -24.46 7.00
C ALA A 135 18.95 -25.86 6.43
#